data_AF-A0A453ICY0-F1
#
_entry.id   AF-A0A453ICY0-F1
#
_cell.length_a   1.000
_cell.length_b   1.000
_cell.length_c   1.000
_cell.angle_alpha   90.00
_cell.angle_beta   90.00
_cell.angle_gamma   90.00
#
_symmetry.space_group_name_H-M   'P 1'
#
loop_
_entity.id
_entity.type
_entity.pdbx_description
1 polymer ?
#
loop_
_entity_poly.entity_id
_entity_poly.type
_entity_poly.pdbx_seq_one_letter_code
_entity_poly.pdbx_strand_id
1 'polypeptide(L)'
;DALVNSLPRLVGSLSSSTEGSNSSAVAITTTDLVSKSIAVQIEIGGVPIKIGGMAKGSGMIHPNMATMLGVLTTDAQVRSDVWREMVRTSVSRSFNQITVDGDTSTNDCVIAMASGLSGLSDILTHDSAEAQQLQACLDA
;
A
#
# COMPACT_ATOMS: atom_id res chain seq x y z
N ASP A 1 -10.78 3.52 27.08
CA ASP A 1 -10.82 4.97 27.35
C ASP A 1 -9.83 5.78 26.53
N ALA A 2 -8.51 5.57 26.65
CA ALA A 2 -7.51 6.35 25.90
C ALA A 2 -7.73 6.37 24.37
N LEU A 3 -8.03 5.22 23.76
CA LEU A 3 -8.30 5.12 22.32
C LEU A 3 -9.58 5.85 21.88
N VAL A 4 -10.66 5.73 22.67
CA VAL A 4 -11.93 6.38 22.34
C VAL A 4 -11.80 7.90 22.47
N ASN A 5 -11.10 8.36 23.51
CA ASN A 5 -10.87 9.78 23.77
C ASN A 5 -9.96 10.44 22.74
N SER A 6 -9.15 9.68 21.99
CA SER A 6 -8.28 10.22 20.94
C SER A 6 -8.96 10.34 19.57
N LEU A 7 -10.12 9.70 19.35
CA LEU A 7 -10.82 9.70 18.06
C LEU A 7 -11.11 11.11 17.50
N PRO A 8 -11.61 12.09 18.28
CA PRO A 8 -11.86 13.42 17.74
C PRO A 8 -10.59 14.11 17.21
N ARG A 9 -9.46 13.91 17.91
CA ARG A 9 -8.15 14.43 17.48
C ARG A 9 -7.68 13.72 16.22
N LEU A 10 -7.82 12.39 16.15
CA LEU A 10 -7.46 11.61 14.96
C LEU A 10 -8.22 12.12 13.73
N VAL A 11 -9.54 12.28 13.83
CA VAL A 11 -10.36 12.82 12.73
C VAL A 11 -9.95 14.24 12.36
N GLY A 12 -9.70 15.10 13.36
CA GLY A 12 -9.21 16.47 13.12
C GLY A 12 -7.80 16.55 12.52
N SER A 13 -7.03 15.45 12.53
CA SER A 13 -5.67 15.39 12.00
C SER A 13 -5.56 14.81 10.58
N LEU A 14 -6.69 14.41 9.97
CA LEU A 14 -6.70 13.91 8.59
C LEU A 14 -6.12 14.95 7.64
N SER A 15 -5.16 14.52 6.82
CA SER A 15 -4.46 15.39 5.87
C SER A 15 -4.08 14.59 4.62
N SER A 16 -4.18 15.23 3.46
CA SER A 16 -3.66 14.72 2.18
C SER A 16 -2.25 15.26 1.88
N SER A 17 -1.59 15.89 2.84
CA SER A 17 -0.25 16.45 2.68
C SER A 17 0.84 15.38 2.81
N THR A 18 2.03 15.67 2.30
CA THR A 18 3.22 14.83 2.45
C THR A 18 3.53 14.58 3.92
N GLU A 19 3.38 15.58 4.78
CA GLU A 19 3.58 15.46 6.23
C GLU A 19 2.56 14.50 6.87
N GLY A 20 1.31 14.52 6.40
CA GLY A 20 0.27 13.57 6.84
C GLY A 20 0.65 12.12 6.49
N SER A 21 1.08 11.90 5.25
CA SER A 21 1.59 10.60 4.80
C SER A 21 2.81 10.15 5.62
N ASN A 22 3.78 11.03 5.83
CA ASN A 22 4.98 10.73 6.61
C ASN A 22 4.64 10.41 8.08
N SER A 23 3.71 11.15 8.68
CA SER A 23 3.24 10.90 10.04
C SER A 23 2.59 9.53 10.16
N SER A 24 1.80 9.11 9.17
CA SER A 24 1.21 7.78 9.11
C SER A 24 2.28 6.68 8.99
N ALA A 25 3.28 6.86 8.13
CA ALA A 25 4.37 5.90 7.96
C ALA A 25 5.23 5.74 9.22
N VAL A 26 5.43 6.82 9.99
CA VAL A 26 6.09 6.76 11.30
C VAL A 26 5.19 6.10 12.34
N ALA A 27 3.89 6.38 12.35
CA ALA A 27 2.99 5.85 13.38
C ALA A 27 2.84 4.32 13.37
N ILE A 28 3.12 3.66 12.24
CA ILE A 28 3.06 2.20 12.12
C ILE A 28 4.38 1.48 12.48
N THR A 29 5.47 2.23 12.72
CA THR A 29 6.76 1.61 13.05
C THR A 29 6.77 0.99 14.44
N THR A 30 7.68 0.03 14.63
CA THR A 30 7.92 -0.61 15.93
C THR A 30 9.41 -0.66 16.22
N THR A 31 10.07 -1.76 15.88
CA THR A 31 11.54 -1.93 15.96
C THR A 31 12.26 -1.38 14.74
N ASP A 32 11.55 -0.75 13.82
CA ASP A 32 12.10 -0.14 12.62
C ASP A 32 13.02 1.03 13.00
N LEU A 33 14.22 1.09 12.41
CA LEU A 33 15.12 2.25 12.60
C LEU A 33 14.68 3.48 11.80
N VAL A 34 13.93 3.27 10.72
CA VAL A 34 13.45 4.32 9.81
C VAL A 34 12.04 3.97 9.31
N SER A 35 11.23 5.00 9.07
CA SER A 35 9.95 4.85 8.37
C SER A 35 10.18 4.52 6.90
N LYS A 36 9.25 3.77 6.30
CA LYS A 36 9.32 3.31 4.91
C LYS A 36 8.07 3.75 4.18
N SER A 37 8.22 4.60 3.17
CA SER A 37 7.13 5.04 2.32
C SER A 37 7.65 5.40 0.93
N ILE A 38 6.80 5.21 -0.07
CA ILE A 38 7.05 5.59 -1.45
C ILE A 38 5.75 6.12 -2.08
N ALA A 39 5.87 7.07 -3.00
CA ALA A 39 4.77 7.49 -3.85
C ALA A 39 5.29 7.71 -5.26
N VAL A 40 4.52 7.24 -6.24
CA VAL A 40 4.82 7.31 -7.66
C VAL A 40 3.63 7.89 -8.41
N GLN A 41 3.90 8.62 -9.49
CA GLN A 41 2.89 9.10 -10.41
C GLN A 41 3.24 8.63 -11.82
N ILE A 42 2.28 8.02 -12.50
CA ILE A 42 2.40 7.49 -13.86
C ILE A 42 1.26 8.00 -14.73
N GLU A 43 1.49 8.16 -16.03
CA GLU A 43 0.44 8.46 -17.00
C GLU A 43 -0.11 7.15 -17.57
N ILE A 44 -1.41 6.90 -17.41
CA ILE A 44 -2.14 5.75 -17.95
C ILE A 44 -3.30 6.28 -18.77
N GLY A 45 -3.36 5.92 -20.06
CA GLY A 45 -4.41 6.43 -20.95
C GLY A 45 -4.51 7.97 -21.03
N GLY A 46 -3.39 8.69 -20.84
CA GLY A 46 -3.36 10.16 -20.79
C GLY A 46 -3.81 10.76 -19.46
N VAL A 47 -4.10 9.95 -18.45
CA VAL A 47 -4.54 10.38 -17.11
C VAL A 47 -3.41 10.17 -16.10
N PRO A 48 -3.06 11.17 -15.27
CA PRO A 48 -2.09 10.98 -14.19
C PRO A 48 -2.70 10.14 -13.06
N ILE A 49 -2.07 9.02 -12.77
CA ILE A 49 -2.43 8.07 -11.71
C ILE A 49 -1.37 8.11 -10.63
N LYS A 50 -1.80 8.13 -9.37
CA LYS A 50 -0.92 8.09 -8.21
C LYS A 50 -1.05 6.74 -7.51
N ILE A 51 0.10 6.22 -7.09
CA ILE A 51 0.18 5.08 -6.19
C ILE A 51 1.08 5.48 -5.03
N GLY A 52 0.61 5.26 -3.81
CA GLY A 52 1.34 5.47 -2.57
C GLY A 52 1.42 4.18 -1.78
N GLY A 53 2.52 3.98 -1.07
CA GLY A 53 2.74 2.83 -0.22
C GLY A 53 3.51 3.21 1.04
N MET A 54 3.20 2.55 2.14
CA MET A 54 4.02 2.55 3.35
C MET A 54 4.10 1.14 3.92
N ALA A 55 5.21 0.82 4.58
CA ALA A 55 5.40 -0.48 5.21
C ALA A 55 6.13 -0.37 6.56
N LYS A 56 5.85 -1.31 7.46
CA LYS A 56 6.63 -1.53 8.68
C LYS A 56 7.10 -2.98 8.75
N GLY A 57 8.20 -3.22 9.43
CA GLY A 57 8.81 -4.54 9.61
C GLY A 57 10.34 -4.43 9.58
N SER A 58 11.00 -4.95 10.62
CA SER A 58 12.46 -5.02 10.71
C SER A 58 12.98 -6.27 11.43
N GLY A 59 12.10 -7.21 11.75
CA GLY A 59 12.38 -8.47 12.44
C GLY A 59 11.11 -9.32 12.46
N MET A 60 11.26 -10.61 12.74
CA MET A 60 10.26 -11.66 12.50
C MET A 60 9.76 -11.61 11.05
N ILE A 61 10.68 -11.61 10.07
CA ILE A 61 10.37 -11.58 8.63
C ILE A 61 10.90 -12.85 7.95
N HIS A 62 10.02 -13.54 7.23
CA HIS A 62 10.19 -14.76 6.46
C HIS A 62 9.13 -14.80 5.32
N PRO A 63 9.39 -15.49 4.20
CA PRO A 63 8.41 -15.71 3.14
C PRO A 63 7.11 -16.35 3.67
N ASN A 64 6.01 -16.09 2.97
CA ASN A 64 4.64 -16.51 3.30
C ASN A 64 3.90 -15.60 4.30
N MET A 65 4.08 -14.29 4.13
CA MET A 65 3.68 -13.20 5.03
C MET A 65 4.28 -13.38 6.43
N ALA A 66 5.33 -12.61 6.71
CA ALA A 66 5.92 -12.41 8.04
C ALA A 66 5.93 -10.92 8.40
N THR A 67 6.36 -10.54 9.62
CA THR A 67 5.98 -9.33 10.41
C THR A 67 6.05 -8.06 9.62
N MET A 68 5.02 -7.85 8.82
CA MET A 68 4.99 -6.79 7.83
C MET A 68 3.56 -6.30 7.70
N LEU A 69 3.40 -5.01 7.99
CA LEU A 69 2.19 -4.28 7.67
C LEU A 69 2.50 -3.40 6.48
N GLY A 70 1.77 -3.62 5.39
CA GLY A 70 1.82 -2.79 4.19
C GLY A 70 0.49 -2.09 3.99
N VAL A 71 0.52 -0.80 3.66
CA VAL A 71 -0.67 -0.05 3.23
C VAL A 71 -0.38 0.56 1.87
N LEU A 72 -1.25 0.29 0.90
CA LEU A 72 -1.18 0.75 -0.47
C LEU A 72 -2.42 1.57 -0.79
N THR A 73 -2.24 2.69 -1.49
CA THR A 73 -3.33 3.56 -1.94
C THR A 73 -3.12 3.94 -3.39
N THR A 74 -4.20 3.93 -4.17
CA THR A 74 -4.20 4.50 -5.52
C THR A 74 -5.48 5.28 -5.77
N ASP A 75 -5.41 6.27 -6.66
CA ASP A 75 -6.58 6.96 -7.20
C ASP A 75 -7.10 6.34 -8.50
N ALA A 76 -6.47 5.27 -9.01
CA ALA A 76 -6.95 4.52 -10.16
C ALA A 76 -8.37 3.95 -9.95
N GLN A 77 -9.17 3.97 -11.01
CA GLN A 77 -10.47 3.31 -11.03
C GLN A 77 -10.31 1.88 -11.56
N VAL A 78 -10.32 0.91 -10.64
CA VAL A 78 -10.06 -0.51 -10.92
C VAL A 78 -11.07 -1.38 -10.18
N ARG A 79 -11.55 -2.43 -10.85
CA ARG A 79 -12.49 -3.37 -10.25
C ARG A 79 -11.83 -4.09 -9.06
N SER A 80 -12.58 -4.29 -7.97
CA SER A 80 -12.01 -4.77 -6.71
C SER A 80 -11.35 -6.15 -6.77
N ASP A 81 -11.85 -7.04 -7.63
CA ASP A 81 -11.27 -8.37 -7.87
C ASP A 81 -9.94 -8.27 -8.63
N VAL A 82 -9.90 -7.43 -9.68
CA VAL A 82 -8.70 -7.13 -10.46
C VAL A 82 -7.63 -6.52 -9.57
N TRP A 83 -7.98 -5.50 -8.79
CA TRP A 83 -7.05 -4.86 -7.85
C TRP A 83 -6.49 -5.85 -6.82
N ARG A 84 -7.35 -6.72 -6.28
CA ARG A 84 -6.93 -7.74 -5.32
C ARG A 84 -5.94 -8.72 -5.92
N GLU A 85 -6.14 -9.15 -7.16
CA GLU A 85 -5.21 -10.03 -7.85
C GLU A 85 -3.89 -9.34 -8.20
N MET A 86 -3.93 -8.06 -8.61
CA MET A 86 -2.73 -7.26 -8.83
C MET A 86 -1.87 -7.16 -7.57
N VAL A 87 -2.50 -6.79 -6.43
CA VAL A 87 -1.82 -6.69 -5.13
C VAL A 87 -1.24 -8.04 -4.70
N ARG A 88 -1.97 -9.15 -4.88
CA ARG A 88 -1.43 -10.49 -4.57
C ARG A 88 -0.21 -10.83 -5.41
N THR A 89 -0.23 -10.48 -6.69
CA THR A 89 0.90 -10.69 -7.59
C THR A 89 2.12 -9.91 -7.12
N SER A 90 1.96 -8.62 -6.82
CA SER A 90 3.05 -7.77 -6.32
C SER A 90 3.57 -8.25 -4.98
N VAL A 91 2.70 -8.60 -4.03
CA VAL A 91 3.07 -9.17 -2.72
C VAL A 91 3.88 -10.46 -2.90
N SER A 92 3.45 -11.35 -3.80
CA SER A 92 4.15 -12.60 -4.10
C SER A 92 5.56 -12.38 -4.65
N ARG A 93 5.75 -11.33 -5.44
CA ARG A 93 7.02 -10.98 -6.11
C ARG A 93 7.93 -10.08 -5.26
N SER A 94 7.44 -9.53 -4.16
CA SER A 94 8.16 -8.57 -3.31
C SER A 94 8.23 -9.05 -1.86
N PHE A 95 7.22 -8.74 -1.04
CA PHE A 95 7.19 -9.03 0.39
C PHE A 95 7.32 -10.52 0.71
N ASN A 96 6.82 -11.42 -0.14
CA ASN A 96 6.99 -12.86 0.04
C ASN A 96 8.34 -13.38 -0.48
N GLN A 97 9.24 -12.51 -0.96
CA GLN A 97 10.60 -12.85 -1.38
C GLN A 97 11.67 -12.38 -0.39
N ILE A 98 11.28 -11.79 0.75
CA ILE A 98 12.22 -11.30 1.77
C ILE A 98 12.19 -12.17 3.04
N THR A 99 13.37 -12.33 3.65
CA THR A 99 13.56 -12.91 4.99
C THR A 99 14.56 -12.05 5.75
N VAL A 100 14.36 -11.84 7.05
CA VAL A 100 15.33 -11.16 7.93
C VAL A 100 15.96 -12.17 8.87
N ASP A 101 15.14 -12.88 9.65
CA ASP A 101 15.58 -13.81 10.70
C ASP A 101 14.97 -15.21 10.54
N GLY A 102 13.97 -15.39 9.66
CA GLY A 102 13.38 -16.69 9.37
C GLY A 102 12.11 -16.99 10.18
N ASP A 103 11.70 -16.08 11.05
CA ASP A 103 10.51 -16.24 11.88
C ASP A 103 9.29 -15.59 11.20
N THR A 104 8.22 -16.36 10.98
CA THR A 104 6.96 -15.87 10.42
C THR A 104 6.11 -15.20 11.52
N SER A 105 5.49 -14.04 11.24
CA SER A 105 4.58 -13.41 12.20
C SER A 105 3.24 -14.13 12.30
N THR A 106 2.44 -13.68 13.26
CA THR A 106 1.02 -14.05 13.37
C THR A 106 0.07 -12.95 12.86
N ASN A 107 0.58 -11.78 12.44
CA ASN A 107 -0.23 -10.58 12.20
C ASN A 107 0.00 -9.88 10.86
N ASP A 108 0.47 -10.60 9.84
CA ASP A 108 0.87 -9.97 8.59
C ASP A 108 -0.30 -9.56 7.73
N CYS A 109 -0.19 -8.35 7.21
CA CYS A 109 -1.30 -7.73 6.51
C CYS A 109 -0.82 -6.75 5.46
N VAL A 110 -1.36 -6.88 4.26
CA VAL A 110 -1.31 -5.82 3.26
C VAL A 110 -2.72 -5.34 3.01
N ILE A 111 -2.95 -4.04 3.26
CA ILE A 111 -4.22 -3.37 2.98
C ILE A 111 -4.00 -2.50 1.75
N ALA A 112 -4.80 -2.71 0.72
CA ALA A 112 -4.71 -1.94 -0.52
C ALA A 112 -6.05 -1.31 -0.87
N MET A 113 -6.05 0.01 -1.10
CA MET A 113 -7.24 0.81 -1.36
C MET A 113 -7.12 1.53 -2.69
N ALA A 114 -8.20 1.51 -3.49
CA ALA A 114 -8.31 2.23 -4.75
C ALA A 114 -9.52 3.16 -4.69
N SER A 115 -9.32 4.47 -4.81
CA SER A 115 -10.40 5.45 -4.62
C SER A 115 -11.17 5.77 -5.89
N GLY A 116 -10.62 5.50 -7.08
CA GLY A 116 -11.23 5.83 -8.36
C GLY A 116 -11.33 7.33 -8.67
N LEU A 117 -10.57 8.18 -7.97
CA LEU A 117 -10.65 9.63 -8.08
C LEU A 117 -9.83 10.23 -9.24
N SER A 118 -9.06 9.43 -9.98
CA SER A 118 -8.18 9.94 -11.05
C SER A 118 -8.92 10.35 -12.33
N GLY A 119 -10.14 9.84 -12.55
CA GLY A 119 -10.88 10.03 -13.79
C GLY A 119 -10.45 9.10 -14.95
N LEU A 120 -9.61 8.10 -14.66
CA LEU A 120 -9.30 7.01 -15.60
C LEU A 120 -10.55 6.15 -15.84
N SER A 121 -10.71 5.66 -17.07
CA SER A 121 -11.72 4.66 -17.41
C SER A 121 -11.55 3.37 -16.58
N ASP A 122 -12.66 2.72 -16.25
CA ASP A 122 -12.66 1.50 -15.44
C ASP A 122 -11.71 0.42 -15.98
N ILE A 123 -10.74 0.01 -15.15
CA ILE A 123 -9.95 -1.20 -15.40
C ILE A 123 -10.75 -2.41 -14.91
N LEU A 124 -11.35 -3.14 -15.86
CA LEU A 124 -12.24 -4.27 -15.59
C LEU A 124 -11.60 -5.65 -15.74
N THR A 125 -10.43 -5.75 -16.36
CA THR A 125 -9.74 -7.02 -16.61
C THR A 125 -8.22 -6.84 -16.51
N HIS A 126 -7.47 -7.93 -16.44
CA HIS A 126 -6.00 -7.90 -16.41
C HIS A 126 -5.37 -7.72 -17.79
N ASP A 127 -6.14 -7.92 -18.86
CA ASP A 127 -5.61 -8.03 -20.22
C ASP A 127 -5.44 -6.67 -20.91
N SER A 128 -5.94 -5.59 -20.32
CA SER A 128 -5.84 -4.25 -20.90
C SER A 128 -4.43 -3.66 -20.73
N ALA A 129 -4.05 -2.75 -21.64
CA ALA A 129 -2.76 -2.06 -21.55
C ALA A 129 -2.67 -1.24 -20.25
N GLU A 130 -3.77 -0.61 -19.85
CA GLU A 130 -3.88 0.17 -18.62
C GLU A 130 -3.70 -0.71 -17.38
N ALA A 131 -4.26 -1.93 -17.38
CA ALA A 131 -4.07 -2.89 -16.31
C ALA A 131 -2.59 -3.30 -16.17
N GLN A 132 -1.90 -3.55 -17.28
CA GLN A 132 -0.48 -3.89 -17.30
C GLN A 132 0.39 -2.72 -16.83
N GLN A 133 0.07 -1.49 -17.25
CA GLN A 133 0.75 -0.27 -16.79
C GLN A 133 0.55 -0.05 -15.29
N LEU A 134 -0.67 -0.24 -14.79
CA LEU A 134 -0.97 -0.13 -13.36
C LEU A 134 -0.23 -1.21 -12.55
N GLN A 135 -0.21 -2.46 -13.03
CA GLN A 135 0.55 -3.56 -12.40
C GLN A 135 2.05 -3.25 -12.37
N ALA A 136 2.62 -2.77 -13.48
CA ALA A 136 4.04 -2.41 -13.54
C ALA A 136 4.37 -1.27 -12.56
N CYS A 137 3.46 -0.30 -12.40
CA CYS A 137 3.63 0.77 -11.44
C CYS A 137 3.52 0.28 -9.99
N LEU A 138 2.71 -0.74 -9.72
CA LEU A 138 2.59 -1.37 -8.41
C LEU A 138 3.82 -2.24 -8.06
N ASP A 139 4.48 -2.81 -9.07
CA ASP A 139 5.67 -3.66 -8.93
C ASP A 139 6.98 -2.85 -8.79
N ALA A 140 6.95 -1.54 -9.05
CA ALA A 140 8.12 -0.65 -9.02
C ALA A 140 8.57 -0.28 -7.60
#